data_AF-A0A7Z9JPP2-F1
#
_entry.id   AF-A0A7Z9JPP2-F1
#
_cell.length_a   1.000
_cell.length_b   1.000
_cell.length_c   1.000
_cell.angle_alpha   90.00
_cell.angle_beta   90.00
_cell.angle_gamma   90.00
#
_symmetry.space_group_name_H-M   'P 1'
#
loop_
_entity.id
_entity.type
_entity.pdbx_description
1 polymer ?
#
loop_
_entity_poly.entity_id
_entity_poly.type
_entity_poly.pdbx_seq_one_letter_code
_entity_poly.pdbx_strand_id
1 'polypeptide(L)'
;MGKEKLLERARDELFSHINRCGVLKAVEGDQRQWMDETIDYIRERYPDLSEVDLSGLHEIGTRFCQPAIARKGESTLDALDDASVA
;
A
#
# COMPACT_ATOMS: atom_id res chain seq x y z
N MET A 1 -15.62 -1.09 -24.18
CA MET A 1 -15.82 -1.03 -22.70
C MET A 1 -15.19 -2.28 -22.10
N GLY A 2 -13.91 -2.24 -21.72
CA GLY A 2 -13.21 -3.46 -21.26
C GLY A 2 -12.13 -3.13 -20.24
N LYS A 3 -11.11 -2.38 -20.67
CA LYS A 3 -9.92 -2.11 -19.86
C LYS A 3 -10.14 -1.08 -18.74
N GLU A 4 -10.81 0.04 -18.98
CA GLU A 4 -11.08 1.04 -17.93
C GLU A 4 -11.87 0.45 -16.76
N LYS A 5 -12.96 -0.28 -17.05
CA LYS A 5 -13.75 -0.97 -16.01
C LYS A 5 -12.94 -2.02 -15.25
N LEU A 6 -11.95 -2.65 -15.90
CA LEU A 6 -11.06 -3.61 -15.26
C LEU A 6 -10.12 -2.90 -14.27
N LEU A 7 -9.50 -1.80 -14.71
CA LEU A 7 -8.65 -0.94 -13.89
C LEU A 7 -9.40 -0.36 -12.69
N GLU A 8 -10.63 0.12 -12.90
CA GLU A 8 -11.49 0.64 -11.83
C GLU A 8 -11.73 -0.44 -10.76
N ARG A 9 -12.07 -1.67 -11.18
CA ARG A 9 -12.28 -2.78 -10.24
C ARG A 9 -11.01 -3.16 -9.48
N ALA A 10 -9.88 -3.26 -10.17
CA ALA A 10 -8.60 -3.58 -9.53
C ALA A 10 -8.20 -2.51 -8.52
N ARG A 11 -8.38 -1.22 -8.85
CA ARG A 11 -8.14 -0.10 -7.95
C ARG A 11 -9.07 -0.13 -6.73
N ASP A 12 -10.35 -0.36 -6.94
CA ASP A 12 -11.32 -0.40 -5.85
C ASP A 12 -11.04 -1.60 -4.91
N GLU A 13 -10.58 -2.73 -5.45
CA GLU A 13 -10.15 -3.90 -4.68
C GLU A 13 -8.86 -3.62 -3.88
N LEU A 14 -7.85 -2.96 -4.48
CA LEU A 14 -6.66 -2.49 -3.78
C LEU A 14 -7.01 -1.62 -2.57
N PHE A 15 -7.88 -0.62 -2.76
CA PHE A 15 -8.30 0.26 -1.66
C PHE A 15 -9.12 -0.47 -0.60
N SER A 16 -9.94 -1.45 -0.98
CA SER A 16 -10.64 -2.30 -0.03
C SER A 16 -9.66 -3.07 0.86
N HIS A 17 -8.60 -3.64 0.27
CA HIS A 17 -7.55 -4.34 1.01
C HIS A 17 -6.79 -3.40 1.95
N ILE A 18 -6.36 -2.22 1.47
CA ILE A 18 -5.63 -1.22 2.29
C ILE A 18 -6.45 -0.84 3.54
N ASN A 19 -7.74 -0.55 3.34
CA ASN A 19 -8.61 -0.10 4.43
C ASN A 19 -8.96 -1.22 5.42
N ARG A 20 -9.22 -2.44 4.94
CA ARG A 20 -9.62 -3.57 5.80
C ARG A 20 -8.46 -4.13 6.62
N CYS A 21 -7.25 -4.15 6.06
CA CYS A 21 -6.06 -4.67 6.72
C CYS A 21 -5.38 -3.62 7.63
N GLY A 22 -5.86 -2.38 7.67
CA GLY A 22 -5.31 -1.34 8.53
C GLY A 22 -3.92 -0.85 8.10
N VAL A 23 -3.56 -1.02 6.83
CA VAL A 23 -2.24 -0.71 6.27
C VAL A 23 -1.82 0.73 6.52
N LEU A 24 -2.78 1.66 6.54
CA LEU A 24 -2.55 3.08 6.85
C LEU A 24 -1.92 3.33 8.23
N LYS A 25 -2.02 2.37 9.15
CA LYS A 25 -1.45 2.46 10.51
C LYS A 25 -0.15 1.68 10.67
N ALA A 26 0.23 0.90 9.66
CA ALA A 26 1.47 0.12 9.69
C ALA A 26 2.69 1.04 9.51
N VAL A 27 3.87 0.58 9.92
CA VAL A 27 5.12 1.30 9.64
C VAL A 27 5.46 1.24 8.15
N GLU A 28 6.28 2.18 7.68
CA GLU A 28 6.58 2.35 6.24
C GLU A 28 7.15 1.08 5.57
N GLY A 29 7.95 0.29 6.31
CA GLY A 29 8.47 -1.00 5.84
C GLY A 29 7.35 -2.00 5.54
N ASP A 30 6.48 -2.21 6.52
CA ASP A 30 5.33 -3.12 6.41
C ASP A 30 4.34 -2.65 5.35
N GLN A 31 4.12 -1.33 5.23
CA GLN A 31 3.28 -0.77 4.16
C GLN A 31 3.82 -1.10 2.77
N ARG A 32 5.13 -1.02 2.56
CA ARG A 32 5.76 -1.38 1.27
C ARG A 32 5.60 -2.86 0.97
N GLN A 33 5.97 -3.73 1.92
CA GLN A 33 5.86 -5.17 1.74
C GLN A 33 4.42 -5.57 1.41
N TRP A 34 3.46 -5.04 2.17
CA TRP A 34 2.06 -5.31 1.95
C TRP A 34 1.57 -4.82 0.57
N MET A 35 2.07 -3.68 0.10
CA MET A 35 1.74 -3.14 -1.22
C MET A 35 2.27 -4.07 -2.32
N ASP A 36 3.51 -4.53 -2.22
CA ASP A 36 4.12 -5.45 -3.17
C ASP A 36 3.32 -6.76 -3.24
N GLU A 37 3.02 -7.37 -2.09
CA GLU A 37 2.22 -8.58 -1.99
C GLU A 37 0.79 -8.40 -2.54
N THR A 38 0.19 -7.23 -2.32
CA THR A 38 -1.17 -6.95 -2.82
C THR A 38 -1.18 -6.74 -4.34
N ILE A 39 -0.13 -6.14 -4.90
CA ILE A 39 0.00 -6.01 -6.35
C ILE A 39 0.24 -7.36 -7.02
N ASP A 40 1.01 -8.25 -6.39
CA ASP A 40 1.15 -9.63 -6.85
C ASP A 40 -0.19 -10.38 -6.86
N TYR A 41 -0.99 -10.25 -5.80
CA TYR A 41 -2.36 -10.77 -5.77
C TYR A 41 -3.24 -10.18 -6.89
N ILE A 42 -3.16 -8.88 -7.14
CA ILE A 42 -3.91 -8.23 -8.22
C ILE A 42 -3.45 -8.73 -9.60
N ARG A 43 -2.16 -8.96 -9.81
CA ARG A 43 -1.63 -9.55 -11.05
C ARG A 43 -2.26 -10.91 -11.32
N GLU A 44 -2.31 -11.78 -10.32
CA GLU A 44 -2.90 -13.11 -10.45
C GLU A 44 -4.41 -13.06 -10.72
N ARG A 45 -5.11 -12.12 -10.07
CA ARG A 45 -6.56 -11.98 -10.18
C ARG A 45 -7.02 -11.30 -11.47
N TYR A 46 -6.20 -10.38 -12.00
CA TYR A 46 -6.49 -9.61 -13.19
C TYR A 46 -5.38 -9.80 -14.24
N PRO A 47 -5.28 -10.99 -14.86
CA PRO A 47 -4.18 -11.34 -15.77
C PRO A 47 -4.14 -10.49 -17.06
N ASP A 48 -5.25 -9.80 -17.37
CA ASP A 48 -5.34 -8.88 -18.51
C ASP A 48 -4.74 -7.49 -18.23
N LEU A 49 -4.29 -7.22 -16.99
CA LEU A 49 -3.56 -6.00 -16.67
C LEU A 49 -2.11 -6.11 -17.15
N SER A 50 -1.64 -5.06 -17.80
CA SER A 50 -0.23 -4.96 -18.16
C SER A 50 0.62 -4.56 -16.96
N GLU A 51 1.93 -4.79 -17.03
CA GLU A 51 2.86 -4.33 -15.97
C GLU A 51 2.81 -2.81 -15.76
N VAL A 52 2.49 -2.02 -16.80
CA VAL A 52 2.27 -0.56 -16.67
C VAL A 52 1.02 -0.26 -15.83
N ASP A 53 -0.05 -1.03 -16.01
CA ASP A 53 -1.27 -0.89 -15.23
C ASP A 53 -1.01 -1.24 -13.75
N LEU A 54 -0.31 -2.35 -13.50
CA LEU A 54 0.05 -2.79 -12.15
C LEU A 54 0.99 -1.81 -11.45
N SER A 55 2.00 -1.30 -12.16
CA SER A 55 2.88 -0.25 -11.63
C SER A 55 2.13 1.03 -11.29
N GLY A 56 1.13 1.40 -12.11
CA GLY A 56 0.26 2.54 -11.82
C GLY A 56 -0.59 2.33 -10.58
N LEU A 57 -1.15 1.12 -10.40
CA LEU A 57 -1.88 0.75 -9.19
C LEU A 57 -0.99 0.79 -7.94
N HIS A 58 0.25 0.30 -8.05
CA HIS A 58 1.24 0.36 -6.97
C HIS A 58 1.52 1.80 -6.55
N GLU A 59 1.85 2.68 -7.49
CA GLU A 59 2.09 4.10 -7.19
C GLU A 59 0.89 4.78 -6.51
N ILE A 60 -0.32 4.52 -7.02
CA ILE A 60 -1.55 5.08 -6.47
C ILE A 60 -1.77 4.57 -5.04
N GLY A 61 -1.59 3.27 -4.81
CA GLY A 61 -1.71 2.66 -3.48
C GLY A 61 -0.68 3.22 -2.49
N THR A 62 0.59 3.31 -2.89
CA THR A 62 1.65 3.88 -2.05
C THR A 62 1.35 5.33 -1.69
N ARG A 63 0.93 6.16 -2.65
CA ARG A 63 0.56 7.57 -2.39
C ARG A 63 -0.65 7.68 -1.47
N PHE A 64 -1.62 6.77 -1.59
CA PHE A 64 -2.79 6.74 -0.72
C PHE A 64 -2.41 6.47 0.75
N CYS A 65 -1.36 5.69 0.99
CA CYS A 65 -0.84 5.43 2.34
C CYS A 65 0.01 6.58 2.91
N GLN A 66 0.42 7.57 2.10
CA GLN A 66 1.19 8.71 2.58
C GLN A 66 0.31 9.72 3.33
N PRO A 67 0.83 10.38 4.38
CA PRO A 67 0.08 11.41 5.08
C PRO A 67 -0.27 12.58 4.14
N ALA A 68 -1.53 13.04 4.20
CA ALA A 68 -2.05 14.11 3.34
C ALA A 68 -1.31 15.45 3.48
N ILE A 69 -0.57 15.64 4.57
CA ILE A 69 0.35 16.75 4.78
C ILE A 69 1.72 16.12 5.08
N ALA A 70 2.73 16.47 4.29
CA ALA A 70 4.11 16.13 4.61
C ALA A 70 4.47 16.82 5.93
N ARG A 71 4.37 16.08 7.05
CA ARG A 71 4.92 16.51 8.35
C ARG A 71 6.42 16.63 8.15
N LYS A 72 6.90 17.85 7.95
CA LYS A 72 8.32 18.17 8.01
C LYS A 72 8.80 17.86 9.44
N GLY A 73 9.28 16.65 9.66
CA GLY A 73 10.02 16.25 10.86
C GLY A 73 9.25 15.38 11.86
N GLU A 74 8.97 14.12 11.50
CA GLU A 74 8.78 13.08 12.52
C GLU A 74 9.31 11.75 11.99
N SER A 75 10.62 11.72 11.73
CA SER A 75 11.38 10.49 11.88
C SER A 75 11.76 10.38 13.36
N THR A 76 11.72 9.16 13.88
CA THR A 76 12.11 8.74 15.24
C THR A 76 11.05 8.91 16.32
N LEU A 77 10.57 7.78 16.86
CA LEU A 77 10.37 7.45 18.28
C LEU A 77 9.45 6.21 18.36
N ASP A 78 10.01 5.01 18.20
CA ASP A 78 9.44 3.78 18.79
C ASP A 78 10.45 2.62 18.76
N ALA A 79 11.68 2.90 19.19
CA ALA A 79 12.66 1.85 19.41
C ALA A 79 13.60 2.23 20.54
N LEU A 80 13.10 2.46 21.77
CA LEU A 80 13.86 2.35 23.01
C LEU A 80 12.90 2.35 24.21
N ASP A 81 12.39 1.19 24.62
CA ASP A 81 12.04 0.94 26.04
C ASP A 81 11.92 -0.59 26.28
N ASP A 82 13.04 -1.30 26.16
CA ASP A 82 13.23 -2.58 26.84
C ASP A 82 14.73 -2.77 27.09
N ALA A 83 15.26 -2.09 28.12
CA ALA A 83 16.46 -2.50 28.85
C ALA A 83 16.82 -1.46 29.92
N SER A 84 16.32 -1.62 31.14
CA SER A 84 17.17 -1.46 32.33
C SER A 84 16.51 -2.08 33.57
N VAL A 85 16.81 -3.36 33.80
CA VAL A 85 16.86 -3.92 35.16
C VAL A 85 18.35 -4.01 35.49
N ALA A 86 18.83 -3.13 36.38
CA ALA A 86 20.10 -3.24 37.08
C ALA A 86 19.93 -2.60 38.47
#